data_AF-A0A925RNK0-F1
#
_entry.id   AF-A0A925RNK0-F1
#
_cell.length_a   1.000
_cell.length_b   1.000
_cell.length_c   1.000
_cell.angle_alpha   90.00
_cell.angle_beta   90.00
_cell.angle_gamma   90.00
#
_symmetry.space_group_name_H-M   'P 1'
#
loop_
_entity.id
_entity.type
_entity.pdbx_description
1 polymer ?
#
loop_
_entity_poly.entity_id
_entity_poly.type
_entity_poly.pdbx_seq_one_letter_code
_entity_poly.pdbx_strand_id
1 'polypeptide(L)'
;MPSALVPARRLLVLLPMLFACGSTLSEHPADSVTRYLPATLETLQTRPGDARVAKVRIYADPGVRALPHWKEDITDQVDYANQLLQPLIGIKLAIESTRDWPRMRTTNDALRELTELDNAEGVTWVIGYVTPSDVASKAMSELGDAQPLGRHVTVRAWAEKPETDTLAALLPDLKASERVEVIAAHRRHKQTVVLLHMLATTLGAIAEVDTTWIQHVSYAPKQNQLSNRNRELLQLAADARLAGDTDEVLAKKLTDAIEKAEWGGWIPTAHDQTLAALRNVVEASRAGKTFADVPQAAFDQYKRITELAKRGNAADALAELDNLLIAYPANATMHELRCEIMLAKPGVNDPATRTVCARVTELAPGDPTVHVAVGEALIRAGQVDEARRELTKAEDKIANLPVGTSDAWRKLIAIYTGLGALTWTEDAIAKAKLENDPAATVAAQTRARFGIPRGATFVTPAQEATLVAAIRFALDRVYANKFGEAERALVTAEKKWPGAPGLTAARCDLA
;
A
#
# COMPACT_ATOMS: atom_id res chain seq x y z
N MET A 1 28.29 2.77 -72.45
CA MET A 1 29.73 3.00 -72.20
C MET A 1 29.99 2.74 -70.72
N PRO A 2 30.78 1.71 -70.38
CA PRO A 2 31.05 1.28 -69.01
C PRO A 2 32.35 1.91 -68.48
N SER A 3 32.40 2.29 -67.21
CA SER A 3 33.62 2.65 -66.45
C SER A 3 33.20 2.93 -65.00
N ALA A 4 33.86 2.51 -63.94
CA ALA A 4 34.94 1.55 -63.73
C ALA A 4 34.86 1.14 -62.25
N LEU A 5 35.01 -0.15 -61.98
CA LEU A 5 35.18 -0.70 -60.63
C LEU A 5 36.59 -0.38 -60.13
N VAL A 6 36.70 0.11 -58.89
CA VAL A 6 37.96 0.16 -58.13
C VAL A 6 37.77 -0.62 -56.82
N PRO A 7 38.60 -1.62 -56.50
CA PRO A 7 38.47 -2.39 -55.27
C PRO A 7 39.25 -1.72 -54.13
N ALA A 8 38.58 -1.39 -53.04
CA ALA A 8 39.24 -1.00 -51.80
C ALA A 8 39.74 -2.24 -51.06
N ARG A 9 41.00 -2.61 -51.32
CA ARG A 9 41.82 -3.47 -50.45
C ARG A 9 41.90 -2.81 -49.07
N ARG A 10 41.28 -3.39 -48.04
CA ARG A 10 41.67 -3.13 -46.64
C ARG A 10 42.46 -4.33 -46.12
N LEU A 11 43.69 -3.99 -45.75
CA LEU A 11 44.77 -4.82 -45.27
C LEU A 11 44.34 -5.55 -44.00
N LEU A 12 44.37 -6.88 -44.04
CA LEU A 12 44.31 -7.74 -42.85
C LEU A 12 45.71 -7.70 -42.22
N VAL A 13 45.90 -6.90 -41.17
CA VAL A 13 47.12 -6.94 -40.36
C VAL A 13 46.88 -7.91 -39.20
N LEU A 14 47.33 -9.13 -39.40
CA LEU A 14 47.61 -10.09 -38.33
C LEU A 14 48.88 -9.63 -37.60
N LEU A 15 48.75 -9.23 -36.33
CA LEU A 15 49.88 -9.09 -35.42
C LEU A 15 49.59 -9.90 -34.14
N PRO A 16 50.37 -10.96 -33.83
CA PRO A 16 50.29 -11.62 -32.55
C PRO A 16 51.27 -10.93 -31.59
N MET A 17 50.76 -10.16 -30.63
CA MET A 17 51.56 -9.80 -29.45
C MET A 17 51.20 -10.73 -28.31
N LEU A 18 52.03 -11.76 -28.17
CA LEU A 18 52.21 -12.54 -26.96
C LEU A 18 52.81 -11.63 -25.88
N PHE A 19 51.98 -11.15 -24.95
CA PHE A 19 52.43 -10.82 -23.61
C PHE A 19 51.93 -11.90 -22.66
N ALA A 20 52.77 -12.92 -22.50
CA ALA A 20 52.66 -13.91 -21.45
C ALA A 20 53.03 -13.25 -20.12
N CYS A 21 52.03 -12.83 -19.34
CA CYS A 21 52.13 -12.93 -17.88
C CYS A 21 51.63 -14.32 -17.52
N GLY A 22 52.57 -15.27 -17.47
CA GLY A 22 52.30 -16.63 -16.99
C GLY A 22 52.08 -16.61 -15.49
N SER A 23 50.82 -16.47 -15.06
CA SER A 23 50.37 -17.09 -13.82
C SER A 23 50.05 -18.55 -14.13
N THR A 24 50.75 -19.45 -13.46
CA THR A 24 50.59 -20.90 -13.51
C THR A 24 49.12 -21.31 -13.35
N LEU A 25 48.47 -21.66 -14.47
CA LEU A 25 47.20 -22.37 -14.52
C LEU A 25 47.42 -23.83 -14.11
N SER A 26 47.61 -24.10 -12.81
CA SER A 26 47.50 -25.43 -12.21
C SER A 26 47.59 -25.38 -10.69
N GLU A 27 46.68 -24.64 -10.06
CA GLU A 27 46.30 -24.94 -8.67
C GLU A 27 44.78 -25.05 -8.66
N HIS A 28 44.27 -26.22 -9.03
CA HIS A 28 42.99 -26.63 -8.46
C HIS A 28 43.20 -26.60 -6.94
N PRO A 29 42.40 -25.84 -6.17
CA PRO A 29 42.51 -25.87 -4.72
C PRO A 29 42.50 -27.34 -4.30
N ALA A 30 43.47 -27.73 -3.48
CA ALA A 30 43.58 -29.11 -3.01
C ALA A 30 42.21 -29.58 -2.52
N ASP A 31 41.82 -30.83 -2.78
CA ASP A 31 40.51 -31.39 -2.37
C ASP A 31 40.17 -31.12 -0.89
N SER A 32 41.18 -30.88 -0.05
CA SER A 32 41.06 -30.47 1.35
C SER A 32 40.44 -29.10 1.57
N VAL A 33 40.56 -28.14 0.64
CA VAL A 33 40.03 -26.76 0.74
C VAL A 33 38.61 -26.67 0.21
N THR A 34 38.33 -27.31 -0.92
CA THR A 34 37.03 -27.26 -1.62
C THR A 34 35.87 -27.74 -0.75
N ARG A 35 36.09 -28.72 0.14
CA ARG A 35 35.06 -29.21 1.07
C ARG A 35 34.58 -28.16 2.08
N TYR A 36 35.37 -27.11 2.30
CA TYR A 36 35.06 -26.04 3.26
C TYR A 36 34.54 -24.77 2.61
N LEU A 37 34.61 -24.66 1.28
CA LEU A 37 34.07 -23.50 0.57
C LEU A 37 32.54 -23.48 0.68
N PRO A 38 31.91 -22.29 0.77
CA PRO A 38 30.47 -22.18 0.64
C PRO A 38 30.05 -22.55 -0.80
N ALA A 39 28.77 -22.84 -0.98
CA ALA A 39 28.24 -23.16 -2.30
C ALA A 39 28.31 -21.94 -3.23
N THR A 40 28.55 -22.18 -4.52
CA THR A 40 28.53 -21.12 -5.54
C THR A 40 27.09 -20.70 -5.79
N LEU A 41 26.82 -19.39 -5.81
CA LEU A 41 25.51 -18.86 -6.17
C LEU A 41 25.21 -19.12 -7.65
N GLU A 42 24.16 -19.88 -7.94
CA GLU A 42 23.82 -20.34 -9.29
C GLU A 42 22.31 -20.33 -9.52
N THR A 43 21.90 -20.32 -10.79
CA THR A 43 20.49 -20.52 -11.17
C THR A 43 20.38 -21.65 -12.18
N LEU A 44 19.47 -22.58 -11.93
CA LEU A 44 19.15 -23.68 -12.86
C LEU A 44 18.33 -23.21 -14.07
N GLN A 45 17.59 -22.11 -13.92
CA GLN A 45 16.79 -21.55 -15.00
C GLN A 45 17.19 -20.11 -15.25
N THR A 46 17.67 -19.86 -16.46
CA THR A 46 18.10 -18.55 -16.90
C THR A 46 16.96 -17.82 -17.59
N ARG A 47 16.83 -16.53 -17.31
CA ARG A 47 15.94 -15.62 -18.02
C ARG A 47 16.64 -15.17 -19.30
N PRO A 48 16.01 -15.31 -20.48
CA PRO A 48 16.58 -14.80 -21.71
C PRO A 48 16.47 -13.26 -21.79
N GLY A 49 17.39 -12.65 -22.53
CA GLY A 49 17.41 -11.21 -22.80
C GLY A 49 18.41 -10.42 -21.94
N ASP A 50 18.59 -9.15 -22.30
CA ASP A 50 19.51 -8.26 -21.59
C ASP A 50 18.97 -7.87 -20.21
N ALA A 51 19.86 -7.86 -19.22
CA ALA A 51 19.51 -7.46 -17.87
C ALA A 51 19.15 -5.97 -17.82
N ARG A 52 18.01 -5.67 -17.19
CA ARG A 52 17.53 -4.30 -16.96
C ARG A 52 18.23 -3.73 -15.74
N VAL A 53 18.66 -2.46 -15.83
CA VAL A 53 19.36 -1.79 -14.74
C VAL A 53 18.36 -1.34 -13.67
N ALA A 54 18.56 -1.82 -12.45
CA ALA A 54 17.90 -1.31 -11.26
C ALA A 54 18.88 -0.44 -10.47
N LYS A 55 18.60 0.86 -10.37
CA LYS A 55 19.46 1.78 -9.63
C LYS A 55 19.29 1.56 -8.14
N VAL A 56 20.40 1.51 -7.40
CA VAL A 56 20.38 1.39 -5.94
C VAL A 56 21.15 2.52 -5.29
N ARG A 57 20.65 3.01 -4.17
CA ARG A 57 21.33 3.99 -3.34
C ARG A 57 21.79 3.33 -2.06
N ILE A 58 23.06 3.51 -1.71
CA ILE A 58 23.67 2.89 -0.53
C ILE A 58 23.76 3.92 0.59
N TYR A 59 23.34 3.54 1.79
CA TYR A 59 23.59 4.27 3.04
C TYR A 59 24.45 3.42 3.95
N ALA A 60 25.51 3.99 4.54
CA ALA A 60 26.36 3.31 5.50
C ALA A 60 26.41 4.07 6.83
N ASP A 61 26.11 3.37 7.92
CA ASP A 61 26.13 3.95 9.26
C ASP A 61 27.57 4.18 9.77
N PRO A 62 27.77 4.88 10.91
CA PRO A 62 29.11 5.19 11.40
C PRO A 62 29.97 3.95 11.69
N GLY A 63 29.37 2.85 12.16
CA GLY A 63 30.09 1.62 12.46
C GLY A 63 30.58 0.91 11.22
N VAL A 64 29.78 0.89 10.15
CA VAL A 64 30.20 0.37 8.83
C VAL A 64 31.30 1.23 8.23
N ARG A 65 31.16 2.56 8.29
CA ARG A 65 32.16 3.48 7.75
C ARG A 65 33.51 3.43 8.47
N ALA A 66 33.53 2.91 9.69
CA ALA A 66 34.76 2.66 10.45
C ALA A 66 35.50 1.38 10.02
N LEU A 67 34.86 0.49 9.24
CA LEU A 67 35.50 -0.71 8.72
C LEU A 67 36.47 -0.36 7.57
N PRO A 68 37.59 -1.08 7.46
CA PRO A 68 38.50 -0.92 6.31
C PRO A 68 37.80 -1.35 5.02
N HIS A 69 38.07 -0.65 3.92
CA HIS A 69 37.61 -1.01 2.57
C HIS A 69 36.09 -1.21 2.41
N TRP A 70 35.28 -0.61 3.28
CA TRP A 70 33.83 -0.86 3.31
C TRP A 70 33.12 -0.53 1.99
N LYS A 71 33.63 0.45 1.21
CA LYS A 71 33.03 0.81 -0.10
C LYS A 71 33.32 -0.25 -1.15
N GLU A 72 34.56 -0.71 -1.20
CA GLU A 72 35.01 -1.78 -2.08
C GLU A 72 34.26 -3.07 -1.75
N ASP A 73 34.16 -3.42 -0.47
CA ASP A 73 33.43 -4.61 0.00
C ASP A 73 31.94 -4.60 -0.40
N ILE A 74 31.27 -3.44 -0.28
CA ILE A 74 29.88 -3.28 -0.73
C ILE A 74 29.77 -3.42 -2.24
N THR A 75 30.71 -2.83 -2.99
CA THR A 75 30.72 -2.91 -4.46
C THR A 75 30.88 -4.36 -4.91
N ASP A 76 31.83 -5.08 -4.31
CA ASP A 76 32.09 -6.50 -4.58
C ASP A 76 30.90 -7.39 -4.23
N GLN A 77 30.18 -7.08 -3.14
CA GLN A 77 28.95 -7.77 -2.76
C GLN A 77 27.83 -7.55 -3.79
N VAL A 78 27.64 -6.31 -4.26
CA VAL A 78 26.64 -5.98 -5.29
C VAL A 78 26.99 -6.67 -6.62
N ASP A 79 28.26 -6.67 -7.00
CA ASP A 79 28.73 -7.35 -8.21
C ASP A 79 28.58 -8.87 -8.09
N TYR A 80 28.79 -9.45 -6.92
CA TYR A 80 28.55 -10.87 -6.70
C TYR A 80 27.05 -11.21 -6.72
N ALA A 81 26.19 -10.39 -6.12
CA ALA A 81 24.74 -10.55 -6.21
C ALA A 81 24.25 -10.49 -7.68
N ASN A 82 24.84 -9.61 -8.48
CA ASN A 82 24.57 -9.46 -9.90
C ASN A 82 24.86 -10.72 -10.73
N GLN A 83 25.80 -11.58 -10.30
CA GLN A 83 26.07 -12.86 -10.98
C GLN A 83 24.87 -13.81 -10.90
N LEU A 84 24.04 -13.71 -9.85
CA LEU A 84 22.80 -14.47 -9.72
C LEU A 84 21.60 -13.70 -10.30
N LEU A 85 21.43 -12.42 -9.97
CA LEU A 85 20.22 -11.66 -10.32
C LEU A 85 20.04 -11.47 -11.84
N GLN A 86 21.14 -11.27 -12.57
CA GLN A 86 21.07 -11.08 -14.03
C GLN A 86 20.51 -12.32 -14.72
N PRO A 87 21.11 -13.52 -14.57
CA PRO A 87 20.56 -14.71 -15.20
C PRO A 87 19.25 -15.18 -14.55
N LEU A 88 19.00 -14.94 -13.26
CA LEU A 88 17.79 -15.44 -12.59
C LEU A 88 16.53 -14.64 -12.98
N ILE A 89 16.59 -13.31 -12.91
CA ILE A 89 15.42 -12.43 -13.07
C ILE A 89 15.64 -11.28 -14.04
N GLY A 90 16.80 -11.20 -14.70
CA GLY A 90 17.08 -10.15 -15.70
C GLY A 90 17.25 -8.77 -15.08
N ILE A 91 17.77 -8.68 -13.85
CA ILE A 91 18.10 -7.42 -13.19
C ILE A 91 19.60 -7.30 -12.96
N LYS A 92 20.15 -6.13 -13.25
CA LYS A 92 21.48 -5.69 -12.81
C LYS A 92 21.35 -4.52 -11.84
N LEU A 93 21.79 -4.70 -10.61
CA LEU A 93 21.93 -3.62 -9.64
C LEU A 93 23.07 -2.69 -10.07
N ALA A 94 22.80 -1.39 -10.07
CA ALA A 94 23.81 -0.36 -10.31
C ALA A 94 23.79 0.66 -9.17
N ILE A 95 24.92 0.82 -8.49
CA ILE A 95 25.06 1.81 -7.41
C ILE A 95 24.99 3.21 -8.04
N GLU A 96 23.96 3.96 -7.70
CA GLU A 96 23.74 5.34 -8.12
C GLU A 96 24.54 6.31 -7.25
N SER A 97 24.46 6.14 -5.94
CA SER A 97 25.25 6.91 -4.98
C SER A 97 25.48 6.13 -3.68
N THR A 98 26.53 6.51 -2.97
CA THR A 98 26.83 6.06 -1.61
C THR A 98 26.79 7.26 -0.68
N ARG A 99 26.03 7.16 0.42
CA ARG A 99 25.74 8.25 1.35
C ARG A 99 26.05 7.86 2.78
N ASP A 100 26.40 8.86 3.56
CA ASP A 100 26.58 8.70 5.01
C ASP A 100 25.21 8.63 5.69
N TRP A 101 25.07 7.69 6.62
CA TRP A 101 23.88 7.57 7.45
C TRP A 101 24.20 8.03 8.88
N PRO A 102 23.73 9.22 9.33
CA PRO A 102 24.06 9.79 10.64
C PRO A 102 23.23 9.14 11.76
N ARG A 103 23.25 7.81 11.81
CA ARG A 103 22.48 6.98 12.75
C ARG A 103 23.13 6.99 14.13
N MET A 104 22.34 7.22 15.18
CA MET A 104 22.83 7.38 16.57
C MET A 104 22.29 6.35 17.59
N ARG A 105 21.36 5.43 17.24
CA ARG A 105 20.68 4.53 18.22
C ARG A 105 20.61 3.04 17.82
N THR A 106 20.20 2.20 18.77
CA THR A 106 20.23 0.70 18.80
C THR A 106 19.46 0.00 17.68
N THR A 107 19.78 -1.28 17.47
CA THR A 107 19.69 -2.11 16.25
C THR A 107 18.32 -2.47 15.65
N ASN A 108 17.18 -2.07 16.23
CA ASN A 108 15.89 -2.67 15.83
C ASN A 108 14.99 -1.77 14.96
N ASP A 109 15.33 -0.50 14.74
CA ASP A 109 14.52 0.45 13.95
C ASP A 109 15.21 0.89 12.65
N ALA A 110 16.28 0.22 12.24
CA ALA A 110 17.13 0.68 11.13
C ALA A 110 16.36 0.83 9.80
N LEU A 111 15.47 -0.12 9.48
CA LEU A 111 14.68 -0.05 8.25
C LEU A 111 13.75 1.17 8.26
N ARG A 112 13.07 1.41 9.38
CA ARG A 112 12.20 2.58 9.57
C ARG A 112 12.96 3.90 9.44
N GLU A 113 14.11 4.02 10.13
CA GLU A 113 14.97 5.19 10.04
C GLU A 113 15.45 5.44 8.60
N LEU A 114 15.76 4.39 7.85
CA LEU A 114 16.18 4.49 6.45
C LEU A 114 15.03 4.98 5.55
N THR A 115 13.82 4.45 5.77
CA THR A 115 12.61 4.87 5.04
C THR A 115 12.24 6.33 5.34
N GLU A 116 12.42 6.79 6.58
CA GLU A 116 12.22 8.20 6.95
C GLU A 116 13.28 9.12 6.34
N LEU A 117 14.51 8.63 6.17
CA LEU A 117 15.64 9.40 5.65
C LEU A 117 15.59 9.59 4.12
N ASP A 118 15.12 8.58 3.39
CA ASP A 118 15.15 8.56 1.93
C ASP A 118 13.84 7.98 1.38
N ASN A 119 13.12 8.72 0.55
CA ASN A 119 11.86 8.27 -0.06
C ASN A 119 12.05 7.32 -1.26
N ALA A 120 13.28 6.88 -1.54
CA ALA A 120 13.67 6.09 -2.70
C ALA A 120 13.42 6.77 -4.06
N GLU A 121 13.32 8.11 -4.10
CA GLU A 121 13.13 8.84 -5.34
C GLU A 121 14.32 8.65 -6.29
N GLY A 122 14.02 8.35 -7.56
CA GLY A 122 15.00 8.16 -8.63
C GLY A 122 15.78 6.84 -8.59
N VAL A 123 15.51 5.96 -7.61
CA VAL A 123 16.15 4.64 -7.48
C VAL A 123 15.11 3.53 -7.31
N THR A 124 15.49 2.30 -7.64
CA THR A 124 14.65 1.11 -7.44
C THR A 124 14.69 0.66 -5.99
N TRP A 125 15.87 0.73 -5.36
CA TRP A 125 16.05 0.39 -3.95
C TRP A 125 16.99 1.35 -3.22
N VAL A 126 16.75 1.48 -1.92
CA VAL A 126 17.68 2.07 -0.96
C VAL A 126 18.18 0.94 -0.04
N ILE A 127 19.49 0.79 0.05
CA ILE A 127 20.15 -0.28 0.80
C ILE A 127 20.93 0.35 1.94
N GLY A 128 20.51 0.07 3.17
CA GLY A 128 21.19 0.52 4.39
C GLY A 128 22.11 -0.55 4.94
N TYR A 129 23.38 -0.22 5.12
CA TYR A 129 24.36 -1.05 5.80
C TYR A 129 24.47 -0.62 7.26
N VAL A 130 24.17 -1.55 8.15
CA VAL A 130 24.16 -1.33 9.60
C VAL A 130 25.36 -1.97 10.28
N THR A 131 25.79 -1.35 11.39
CA THR A 131 26.93 -1.73 12.22
C THR A 131 26.91 -3.24 12.51
N PRO A 132 28.07 -3.93 12.43
CA PRO A 132 28.17 -5.34 12.79
C PRO A 132 27.66 -5.64 14.21
N SER A 133 27.21 -6.87 14.42
CA SER A 133 26.83 -7.34 15.75
C SER A 133 28.07 -7.73 16.56
N ASP A 134 27.98 -7.67 17.88
CA ASP A 134 29.03 -8.18 18.77
C ASP A 134 29.06 -9.72 18.83
N VAL A 135 28.04 -10.38 18.26
CA VAL A 135 27.92 -11.84 18.17
C VAL A 135 27.66 -12.29 16.74
N ALA A 136 28.21 -13.46 16.37
CA ALA A 136 27.91 -14.11 15.10
C ALA A 136 26.45 -14.57 15.10
N SER A 137 25.73 -14.33 14.01
CA SER A 137 24.33 -14.74 13.87
C SER A 137 24.08 -15.50 12.59
N LYS A 138 23.16 -16.45 12.62
CA LYS A 138 22.62 -17.08 11.41
C LYS A 138 21.19 -16.64 11.13
N ALA A 139 20.49 -16.01 12.06
CA ALA A 139 19.08 -15.65 11.88
C ALA A 139 18.97 -14.51 10.86
N MET A 140 18.20 -14.69 9.79
CA MET A 140 18.05 -13.65 8.76
C MET A 140 17.47 -12.36 9.33
N SER A 141 16.56 -12.47 10.31
CA SER A 141 15.98 -11.33 11.03
C SER A 141 16.98 -10.53 11.89
N GLU A 142 18.12 -11.13 12.25
CA GLU A 142 19.20 -10.42 12.95
C GLU A 142 20.24 -9.84 11.98
N LEU A 143 20.32 -10.41 10.77
CA LEU A 143 21.27 -10.05 9.72
C LEU A 143 20.73 -9.00 8.75
N GLY A 144 19.43 -8.78 8.69
CA GLY A 144 18.80 -7.75 7.85
C GLY A 144 17.31 -7.61 8.11
N ASP A 145 16.72 -6.61 7.47
CA ASP A 145 15.28 -6.36 7.52
C ASP A 145 14.79 -5.79 6.18
N ALA A 146 13.60 -6.25 5.77
CA ALA A 146 12.92 -5.87 4.55
C ALA A 146 11.42 -6.19 4.67
N GLN A 147 10.58 -5.43 3.98
CA GLN A 147 9.13 -5.66 3.95
C GLN A 147 8.70 -6.04 2.53
N PRO A 148 7.68 -6.92 2.36
CA PRO A 148 7.05 -7.15 1.06
C PRO A 148 6.64 -5.82 0.41
N LEU A 149 6.94 -5.68 -0.89
CA LEU A 149 6.72 -4.45 -1.67
C LEU A 149 7.56 -3.22 -1.25
N GLY A 150 8.36 -3.31 -0.19
CA GLY A 150 9.23 -2.23 0.24
C GLY A 150 10.25 -1.81 -0.83
N ARG A 151 10.73 -0.56 -0.75
CA ARG A 151 11.86 -0.05 -1.54
C ARG A 151 13.15 0.05 -0.74
N HIS A 152 13.08 -0.29 0.54
CA HIS A 152 14.16 -0.19 1.49
C HIS A 152 14.53 -1.58 1.97
N VAL A 153 15.83 -1.82 2.07
CA VAL A 153 16.39 -3.01 2.71
C VAL A 153 17.50 -2.58 3.65
N THR A 154 17.64 -3.29 4.75
CA THR A 154 18.81 -3.16 5.60
C THR A 154 19.57 -4.47 5.67
N VAL A 155 20.89 -4.38 5.66
CA VAL A 155 21.79 -5.52 5.79
C VAL A 155 22.85 -5.19 6.83
N ARG A 156 23.14 -6.15 7.70
CA ARG A 156 24.16 -6.02 8.73
C ARG A 156 25.52 -6.34 8.16
N ALA A 157 26.50 -5.47 8.44
CA ALA A 157 27.87 -5.72 8.07
C ALA A 157 28.45 -6.93 8.84
N TRP A 158 29.47 -7.55 8.25
CA TRP A 158 30.10 -8.75 8.79
C TRP A 158 30.74 -8.49 10.16
N ALA A 159 30.40 -9.33 11.15
CA ALA A 159 30.96 -9.26 12.49
C ALA A 159 32.33 -9.95 12.52
N GLU A 160 33.36 -9.22 12.09
CA GLU A 160 34.70 -9.72 11.78
C GLU A 160 35.22 -10.74 12.80
N LYS A 161 35.36 -10.33 14.07
CA LYS A 161 35.91 -11.21 15.12
C LYS A 161 35.03 -12.42 15.44
N PRO A 162 33.78 -12.28 15.89
CA PRO A 162 32.98 -13.43 16.33
C PRO A 162 32.68 -14.42 15.18
N GLU A 163 32.54 -13.94 13.94
CA GLU A 163 32.32 -14.82 12.78
C GLU A 163 33.59 -15.57 12.40
N THR A 164 34.75 -14.88 12.39
CA THR A 164 36.06 -15.49 12.10
C THR A 164 36.41 -16.54 13.15
N ASP A 165 36.23 -16.24 14.43
CA ASP A 165 36.50 -17.19 15.52
C ASP A 165 35.62 -18.45 15.40
N THR A 166 34.33 -18.25 15.09
CA THR A 166 33.37 -19.35 14.88
C THR A 166 33.75 -20.22 13.69
N LEU A 167 34.13 -19.61 12.56
CA LEU A 167 34.53 -20.35 11.36
C LEU A 167 35.89 -21.02 11.53
N ALA A 168 36.88 -20.34 12.11
CA ALA A 168 38.22 -20.88 12.31
C ALA A 168 38.20 -22.16 13.17
N ALA A 169 37.30 -22.25 14.15
CA ALA A 169 37.10 -23.45 14.96
C ALA A 169 36.62 -24.67 14.13
N LEU A 170 35.97 -24.43 12.98
CA LEU A 170 35.50 -25.47 12.06
C LEU A 170 36.52 -25.85 10.97
N LEU A 171 37.67 -25.15 10.94
CA LEU A 171 38.72 -25.31 9.93
C LEU A 171 40.08 -25.74 10.54
N PRO A 172 40.13 -26.74 11.45
CA PRO A 172 41.37 -27.07 12.16
C PRO A 172 42.46 -27.61 11.25
N ASP A 173 42.08 -28.28 10.16
CA ASP A 173 43.00 -29.01 9.27
C ASP A 173 43.62 -28.13 8.16
N LEU A 174 43.17 -26.88 8.01
CA LEU A 174 43.65 -25.97 6.97
C LEU A 174 44.89 -25.18 7.41
N LYS A 175 45.81 -24.95 6.46
CA LYS A 175 46.93 -24.03 6.67
C LYS A 175 46.41 -22.61 6.89
N ALA A 176 47.23 -21.76 7.50
CA ALA A 176 46.84 -20.38 7.80
C ALA A 176 46.40 -19.59 6.55
N SER A 177 47.10 -19.73 5.42
CA SER A 177 46.73 -19.07 4.15
C SER A 177 45.40 -19.59 3.58
N GLU A 178 45.24 -20.92 3.52
CA GLU A 178 44.00 -21.59 3.05
C GLU A 178 42.81 -21.21 3.94
N ARG A 179 43.02 -21.08 5.25
CA ARG A 179 41.99 -20.66 6.21
C ARG A 179 41.53 -19.24 5.96
N VAL A 180 42.44 -18.31 5.66
CA VAL A 180 42.10 -16.92 5.33
C VAL A 180 41.24 -16.87 4.06
N GLU A 181 41.59 -17.65 3.03
CA GLU A 181 40.82 -17.74 1.80
C GLU A 181 39.41 -18.30 2.02
N VAL A 182 39.28 -19.39 2.79
CA VAL A 182 37.96 -19.98 3.11
C VAL A 182 37.12 -18.99 3.91
N ILE A 183 37.69 -18.31 4.91
CA ILE A 183 36.95 -17.32 5.72
C ILE A 183 36.49 -16.15 4.84
N ALA A 184 37.36 -15.65 3.94
CA ALA A 184 36.99 -14.61 2.99
C ALA A 184 35.85 -15.07 2.05
N ALA A 185 35.89 -16.32 1.58
CA ALA A 185 34.82 -16.90 0.76
C ALA A 185 33.49 -16.98 1.53
N HIS A 186 33.50 -17.44 2.79
CA HIS A 186 32.31 -17.48 3.64
C HIS A 186 31.76 -16.09 3.93
N ARG A 187 32.63 -15.10 4.18
CA ARG A 187 32.24 -13.70 4.37
C ARG A 187 31.51 -13.17 3.13
N ARG A 188 32.14 -13.28 1.96
CA ARG A 188 31.54 -12.82 0.68
C ARG A 188 30.20 -13.51 0.42
N HIS A 189 30.14 -14.82 0.60
CA HIS A 189 28.93 -15.62 0.40
C HIS A 189 27.81 -15.19 1.35
N LYS A 190 28.06 -15.17 2.67
CA LYS A 190 27.05 -14.80 3.67
C LYS A 190 26.50 -13.41 3.44
N GLN A 191 27.35 -12.41 3.27
CA GLN A 191 26.91 -11.04 3.03
C GLN A 191 26.01 -10.98 1.78
N THR A 192 26.40 -11.66 0.71
CA THR A 192 25.64 -11.65 -0.55
C THR A 192 24.31 -12.39 -0.42
N VAL A 193 24.27 -13.55 0.24
CA VAL A 193 23.02 -14.28 0.51
C VAL A 193 22.06 -13.44 1.36
N VAL A 194 22.54 -12.72 2.38
CA VAL A 194 21.71 -11.82 3.18
C VAL A 194 21.12 -10.70 2.32
N LEU A 195 21.93 -10.06 1.48
CA LEU A 195 21.44 -9.03 0.55
C LEU A 195 20.38 -9.57 -0.41
N LEU A 196 20.64 -10.74 -1.01
CA LEU A 196 19.70 -11.40 -1.91
C LEU A 196 18.41 -11.80 -1.20
N HIS A 197 18.49 -12.27 0.04
CA HIS A 197 17.34 -12.58 0.88
C HIS A 197 16.46 -11.35 1.07
N MET A 198 17.05 -10.23 1.52
CA MET A 198 16.30 -9.00 1.79
C MET A 198 15.69 -8.40 0.52
N LEU A 199 16.44 -8.36 -0.59
CA LEU A 199 15.92 -7.90 -1.87
C LEU A 199 14.76 -8.77 -2.37
N ALA A 200 14.90 -10.10 -2.26
CA ALA A 200 13.85 -11.04 -2.65
C ALA A 200 12.59 -10.86 -1.79
N THR A 201 12.71 -10.59 -0.48
CA THR A 201 11.57 -10.24 0.39
C THR A 201 10.82 -9.03 -0.13
N THR A 202 11.52 -7.97 -0.58
CA THR A 202 10.84 -6.80 -1.18
C THR A 202 10.08 -7.09 -2.47
N LEU A 203 10.43 -8.19 -3.14
CA LEU A 203 9.80 -8.68 -4.36
C LEU A 203 8.72 -9.74 -4.08
N GLY A 204 8.36 -9.95 -2.82
CA GLY A 204 7.30 -10.86 -2.41
C GLY A 204 7.75 -12.31 -2.23
N ALA A 205 9.05 -12.58 -2.15
CA ALA A 205 9.52 -13.93 -1.81
C ALA A 205 9.06 -14.33 -0.41
N ILE A 206 8.73 -15.61 -0.28
CA ILE A 206 8.24 -16.21 0.96
C ILE A 206 9.32 -17.12 1.53
N ALA A 207 9.49 -17.10 2.85
CA ALA A 207 10.48 -17.92 3.52
C ALA A 207 10.24 -19.42 3.30
N GLU A 208 11.33 -20.18 3.15
CA GLU A 208 11.32 -21.59 2.75
C GLU A 208 11.85 -22.52 3.84
N VAL A 209 11.36 -23.76 3.86
CA VAL A 209 11.73 -24.76 4.88
C VAL A 209 13.12 -25.35 4.66
N ASP A 210 13.61 -25.38 3.42
CA ASP A 210 14.86 -26.06 3.14
C ASP A 210 16.05 -25.09 3.13
N THR A 211 17.04 -25.48 3.94
CA THR A 211 18.26 -24.76 4.26
C THR A 211 19.18 -24.46 3.07
N THR A 212 19.01 -25.11 1.91
CA THR A 212 19.82 -24.80 0.71
C THR A 212 19.24 -23.67 -0.15
N TRP A 213 18.05 -23.17 0.20
CA TRP A 213 17.41 -22.05 -0.47
C TRP A 213 17.80 -20.73 0.20
N ILE A 214 18.06 -19.70 -0.59
CA ILE A 214 18.39 -18.35 -0.12
C ILE A 214 17.29 -17.79 0.81
N GLN A 215 16.02 -18.16 0.56
CA GLN A 215 14.88 -17.73 1.38
C GLN A 215 14.66 -18.53 2.67
N HIS A 216 15.57 -19.41 3.06
CA HIS A 216 15.52 -20.02 4.39
C HIS A 216 15.76 -18.96 5.48
N VAL A 217 15.04 -19.08 6.61
CA VAL A 217 15.06 -18.10 7.73
C VAL A 217 16.38 -18.03 8.50
N SER A 218 17.30 -18.95 8.22
CA SER A 218 18.65 -18.97 8.80
C SER A 218 19.69 -19.23 7.73
N TYR A 219 20.78 -18.46 7.79
CA TYR A 219 21.93 -18.60 6.92
C TYR A 219 22.58 -19.99 7.05
N ALA A 220 22.90 -20.57 5.91
CA ALA A 220 23.75 -21.76 5.80
C ALA A 220 24.74 -21.61 4.63
N PRO A 221 25.99 -22.10 4.76
CA PRO A 221 26.97 -22.07 3.66
C PRO A 221 26.55 -22.83 2.40
N LYS A 222 25.52 -23.67 2.48
CA LYS A 222 24.99 -24.45 1.34
C LYS A 222 23.90 -23.71 0.56
N GLN A 223 23.51 -22.49 0.98
CA GLN A 223 22.50 -21.71 0.26
C GLN A 223 23.05 -21.21 -1.06
N ASN A 224 22.51 -21.66 -2.19
CA ASN A 224 23.06 -21.29 -3.49
C ASN A 224 22.05 -20.76 -4.51
N GLN A 225 20.75 -20.93 -4.26
CA GLN A 225 19.72 -20.58 -5.23
C GLN A 225 18.39 -20.19 -4.56
N LEU A 226 17.50 -19.61 -5.36
CA LEU A 226 16.10 -19.41 -5.02
C LEU A 226 15.26 -20.53 -5.65
N SER A 227 14.15 -20.90 -5.01
CA SER A 227 13.25 -21.91 -5.59
C SER A 227 12.64 -21.42 -6.89
N ASN A 228 12.17 -22.36 -7.72
CA ASN A 228 11.40 -22.01 -8.92
C ASN A 228 10.20 -21.11 -8.59
N ARG A 229 9.51 -21.37 -7.48
CA ARG A 229 8.34 -20.59 -7.04
C ARG A 229 8.71 -19.16 -6.65
N ASN A 230 9.70 -19.00 -5.77
CA ASN A 230 10.16 -17.66 -5.39
C ASN A 230 10.74 -16.92 -6.61
N ARG A 231 11.44 -17.61 -7.51
CA ARG A 231 11.91 -17.01 -8.77
C ARG A 231 10.76 -16.45 -9.60
N GLU A 232 9.67 -17.17 -9.77
CA GLU A 232 8.50 -16.71 -10.53
C GLU A 232 7.88 -15.46 -9.90
N LEU A 233 7.76 -15.41 -8.57
CA LEU A 233 7.32 -14.21 -7.84
C LEU A 233 8.28 -13.03 -8.06
N LEU A 234 9.59 -13.27 -7.95
CA LEU A 234 10.60 -12.23 -8.18
C LEU A 234 10.55 -11.69 -9.62
N GLN A 235 10.40 -12.56 -10.62
CA GLN A 235 10.31 -12.14 -12.02
C GLN A 235 9.08 -11.27 -12.25
N LEU A 236 7.92 -11.70 -11.73
CA LEU A 236 6.67 -10.95 -11.79
C LEU A 236 6.81 -9.56 -11.13
N ALA A 237 7.38 -9.51 -9.93
CA ALA A 237 7.56 -8.27 -9.20
C ALA A 237 8.60 -7.34 -9.83
N ALA A 238 9.71 -7.89 -10.31
CA ALA A 238 10.74 -7.17 -11.04
C ALA A 238 10.20 -6.54 -12.32
N ASP A 239 9.36 -7.27 -13.06
CA ASP A 239 8.74 -6.80 -14.30
C ASP A 239 7.76 -5.66 -14.02
N ALA A 240 6.87 -5.85 -13.06
CA ALA A 240 5.90 -4.85 -12.62
C ALA A 240 6.57 -3.56 -12.12
N ARG A 241 7.54 -3.67 -11.20
CA ARG A 241 8.20 -2.50 -10.61
C ARG A 241 8.97 -1.68 -11.65
N LEU A 242 9.66 -2.34 -12.58
CA LEU A 242 10.38 -1.66 -13.66
C LEU A 242 9.46 -1.14 -14.79
N ALA A 243 8.23 -1.67 -14.90
CA ALA A 243 7.19 -1.13 -15.77
C ALA A 243 6.47 0.09 -15.17
N GLY A 244 6.72 0.40 -13.89
CA GLY A 244 6.07 1.50 -13.19
C GLY A 244 4.68 1.16 -12.63
N ASP A 245 4.40 -0.13 -12.43
CA ASP A 245 3.18 -0.54 -11.72
C ASP A 245 3.15 0.08 -10.31
N THR A 246 1.94 0.42 -9.85
CA THR A 246 1.72 0.82 -8.46
C THR A 246 1.84 -0.39 -7.53
N ASP A 247 2.10 -0.12 -6.25
CA ASP A 247 2.20 -1.20 -5.25
C ASP A 247 0.88 -1.97 -5.10
N GLU A 248 -0.27 -1.35 -5.36
CA GLU A 248 -1.57 -2.05 -5.42
C GLU A 248 -1.62 -3.07 -6.57
N VAL A 249 -1.25 -2.66 -7.78
CA VAL A 249 -1.27 -3.54 -8.96
C VAL A 249 -0.31 -4.70 -8.75
N LEU A 250 0.87 -4.42 -8.22
CA LEU A 250 1.85 -5.43 -7.87
C LEU A 250 1.34 -6.36 -6.74
N ALA A 251 0.76 -5.81 -5.67
CA ALA A 251 0.20 -6.60 -4.57
C ALA A 251 -0.87 -7.58 -5.07
N LYS A 252 -1.75 -7.12 -5.96
CA LYS A 252 -2.77 -7.97 -6.58
C LYS A 252 -2.14 -9.08 -7.43
N LYS A 253 -1.19 -8.75 -8.30
CA LYS A 253 -0.47 -9.73 -9.14
C LYS A 253 0.22 -10.81 -8.30
N LEU A 254 0.90 -10.41 -7.23
CA LEU A 254 1.58 -11.34 -6.33
C LEU A 254 0.58 -12.18 -5.53
N THR A 255 -0.51 -11.60 -5.03
CA THR A 255 -1.57 -12.34 -4.34
C THR A 255 -2.14 -13.42 -5.24
N ASP A 256 -2.51 -13.07 -6.48
CA ASP A 256 -3.06 -14.00 -7.47
C ASP A 256 -2.06 -15.12 -7.81
N ALA A 257 -0.76 -14.80 -7.88
CA ALA A 257 0.29 -15.78 -8.17
C ALA A 257 0.53 -16.74 -7.00
N ILE A 258 0.56 -16.23 -5.76
CA ILE A 258 0.75 -17.02 -4.54
C ILE A 258 -0.44 -17.98 -4.33
N GLU A 259 -1.68 -17.49 -4.49
CA GLU A 259 -2.89 -18.30 -4.30
C GLU A 259 -3.04 -19.43 -5.33
N LYS A 260 -2.51 -19.23 -6.55
CA LYS A 260 -2.53 -20.24 -7.61
C LYS A 260 -1.38 -21.24 -7.52
N ALA A 261 -0.35 -20.94 -6.74
CA ALA A 261 0.82 -21.80 -6.62
C ALA A 261 0.47 -23.09 -5.87
N GLU A 262 0.87 -24.25 -6.40
CA GLU A 262 0.75 -25.50 -5.68
C GLU A 262 1.67 -25.50 -4.44
N TRP A 263 1.08 -25.72 -3.25
CA TRP A 263 1.79 -25.76 -1.97
C TRP A 263 2.93 -26.78 -1.98
N GLY A 264 4.10 -26.45 -1.40
CA GLY A 264 5.12 -27.46 -1.11
C GLY A 264 6.54 -26.96 -0.86
N GLY A 265 6.74 -26.03 0.07
CA GLY A 265 8.11 -25.59 0.44
C GLY A 265 8.19 -24.28 1.22
N TRP A 266 7.15 -23.46 1.17
CA TRP A 266 7.04 -22.27 2.01
C TRP A 266 6.74 -22.64 3.46
N ILE A 267 7.29 -21.87 4.39
CA ILE A 267 6.91 -21.92 5.79
C ILE A 267 5.46 -21.38 5.88
N PRO A 268 4.49 -22.17 6.41
CA PRO A 268 3.08 -21.78 6.38
C PRO A 268 2.80 -20.41 7.01
N THR A 269 3.44 -20.10 8.14
CA THR A 269 3.27 -18.81 8.80
C THR A 269 3.80 -17.64 7.97
N ALA A 270 4.94 -17.81 7.28
CA ALA A 270 5.50 -16.78 6.41
C ALA A 270 4.63 -16.56 5.16
N HIS A 271 4.05 -17.64 4.62
CA HIS A 271 3.08 -17.57 3.53
C HIS A 271 1.87 -16.73 3.92
N ASP A 272 1.26 -17.05 5.06
CA ASP A 272 0.05 -16.37 5.53
C ASP A 272 0.33 -14.90 5.86
N GLN A 273 1.48 -14.60 6.47
CA GLN A 273 1.93 -13.23 6.74
C GLN A 273 2.15 -12.43 5.46
N THR A 274 2.76 -13.03 4.43
CA THR A 274 2.99 -12.37 3.15
C THR A 274 1.67 -12.07 2.45
N LEU A 275 0.76 -13.05 2.37
CA LEU A 275 -0.58 -12.82 1.81
C LEU A 275 -1.36 -11.77 2.58
N ALA A 276 -1.29 -11.77 3.91
CA ALA A 276 -1.93 -10.74 4.73
C ALA A 276 -1.37 -9.34 4.42
N ALA A 277 -0.05 -9.20 4.31
CA ALA A 277 0.58 -7.93 3.95
C ALA A 277 0.14 -7.43 2.56
N LEU A 278 0.15 -8.30 1.54
CA LEU A 278 -0.27 -7.96 0.18
C LEU A 278 -1.76 -7.59 0.12
N ARG A 279 -2.62 -8.38 0.78
CA ARG A 279 -4.06 -8.08 0.86
C ARG A 279 -4.31 -6.76 1.59
N ASN A 280 -3.58 -6.46 2.66
CA ASN A 280 -3.70 -5.17 3.35
C ASN A 280 -3.39 -3.98 2.43
N VAL A 281 -2.42 -4.11 1.52
CA VAL A 281 -2.14 -3.06 0.51
C VAL A 281 -3.30 -2.90 -0.47
N VAL A 282 -3.85 -4.02 -0.97
CA VAL A 282 -5.02 -3.99 -1.85
C VAL A 282 -6.24 -3.37 -1.14
N GLU A 283 -6.49 -3.77 0.10
CA GLU A 283 -7.61 -3.27 0.90
C GLU A 283 -7.42 -1.81 1.32
N ALA A 284 -6.20 -1.39 1.66
CA ALA A 284 -5.91 0.02 1.99
C ALA A 284 -6.16 0.94 0.78
N SER A 285 -5.81 0.49 -0.43
CA SER A 285 -6.15 1.20 -1.67
C SER A 285 -7.66 1.28 -1.88
N ARG A 286 -8.37 0.15 -1.69
CA ARG A 286 -9.85 0.13 -1.77
C ARG A 286 -10.52 1.05 -0.76
N ALA A 287 -9.96 1.14 0.45
CA ALA A 287 -10.47 1.95 1.55
C ALA A 287 -10.05 3.43 1.46
N GLY A 288 -9.39 3.88 0.38
CA GLY A 288 -9.02 5.29 0.18
C GLY A 288 -7.92 5.82 1.11
N LYS A 289 -7.30 4.97 1.94
CA LYS A 289 -6.25 5.38 2.90
C LYS A 289 -4.91 5.53 2.19
N THR A 290 -4.76 6.62 1.45
CA THR A 290 -3.56 6.93 0.64
C THR A 290 -2.45 7.66 1.41
N PHE A 291 -2.55 7.76 2.74
CA PHE A 291 -1.56 8.44 3.57
C PHE A 291 -0.29 7.62 3.88
N ALA A 292 -0.23 6.34 3.51
CA ALA A 292 0.88 5.45 3.89
C ALA A 292 2.26 5.96 3.43
N ASP A 293 2.32 6.71 2.32
CA ASP A 293 3.57 7.20 1.72
C ASP A 293 3.75 8.73 1.82
N VAL A 294 2.94 9.41 2.64
CA VAL A 294 3.02 10.87 2.77
C VAL A 294 4.00 11.24 3.90
N PRO A 295 5.07 12.02 3.62
CA PRO A 295 5.99 12.49 4.65
C PRO A 295 5.28 13.20 5.79
N GLN A 296 5.79 13.07 7.01
CA GLN A 296 5.19 13.65 8.21
C GLN A 296 4.92 15.17 8.06
N ALA A 297 5.82 15.91 7.42
CA ALA A 297 5.65 17.34 7.17
C ALA A 297 4.43 17.67 6.28
N ALA A 298 4.19 16.85 5.25
CA ALA A 298 3.03 16.98 4.37
C ALA A 298 1.73 16.59 5.10
N PHE A 299 1.80 15.58 5.98
CA PHE A 299 0.68 15.23 6.87
C PHE A 299 0.36 16.33 7.89
N ASP A 300 1.37 16.97 8.48
CA ASP A 300 1.19 18.10 9.38
C ASP A 300 0.62 19.32 8.64
N GLN A 301 1.04 19.56 7.39
CA GLN A 301 0.44 20.57 6.52
C GLN A 301 -1.02 20.25 6.23
N TYR A 302 -1.34 19.01 5.85
CA TYR A 302 -2.72 18.56 5.67
C TYR A 302 -3.58 18.82 6.92
N LYS A 303 -3.09 18.48 8.12
CA LYS A 303 -3.81 18.76 9.38
C LYS A 303 -4.08 20.26 9.58
N ARG A 304 -3.10 21.12 9.28
CA ARG A 304 -3.28 22.58 9.37
C ARG A 304 -4.32 23.08 8.38
N ILE A 305 -4.30 22.59 7.14
CA ILE A 305 -5.30 22.90 6.11
C ILE A 305 -6.70 22.49 6.57
N THR A 306 -6.86 21.29 7.13
CA THR A 306 -8.13 20.82 7.69
C THR A 306 -8.63 21.75 8.80
N GLU A 307 -7.74 22.23 9.66
CA GLU A 307 -8.09 23.17 10.73
C GLU A 307 -8.48 24.56 10.19
N LEU A 308 -7.79 25.05 9.15
CA LEU A 308 -8.18 26.28 8.44
C LEU A 308 -9.57 26.16 7.84
N ALA A 309 -9.86 25.05 7.17
CA ALA A 309 -11.17 24.76 6.59
C ALA A 309 -12.26 24.76 7.67
N LYS A 310 -12.03 24.08 8.80
CA LYS A 310 -12.97 24.02 9.94
C LYS A 310 -13.28 25.40 10.55
N ARG A 311 -12.32 26.33 10.51
CA ARG A 311 -12.50 27.72 10.98
C ARG A 311 -13.22 28.62 9.97
N GLY A 312 -13.60 28.09 8.80
CA GLY A 312 -14.27 28.84 7.74
C GLY A 312 -13.32 29.57 6.79
N ASN A 313 -12.00 29.40 6.93
CA ASN A 313 -11.00 29.98 6.04
C ASN A 313 -10.81 29.12 4.78
N ALA A 314 -11.91 28.90 4.06
CA ALA A 314 -11.96 27.96 2.93
C ALA A 314 -11.02 28.37 1.78
N ALA A 315 -10.87 29.66 1.50
CA ALA A 315 -10.01 30.14 0.42
C ALA A 315 -8.52 29.84 0.70
N ASP A 316 -8.06 30.14 1.92
CA ASP A 316 -6.68 29.87 2.33
C ASP A 316 -6.40 28.37 2.40
N ALA A 317 -7.35 27.59 2.93
CA ALA A 317 -7.25 26.14 2.96
C ALA A 317 -7.13 25.55 1.55
N LEU A 318 -7.94 26.00 0.59
CA LEU A 318 -7.84 25.55 -0.81
C LEU A 318 -6.51 25.95 -1.44
N ALA A 319 -6.02 27.17 -1.21
CA ALA A 319 -4.74 27.62 -1.76
C ALA A 319 -3.55 26.79 -1.22
N GLU A 320 -3.53 26.49 0.08
CA GLU A 320 -2.51 25.61 0.66
C GLU A 320 -2.66 24.16 0.19
N LEU A 321 -3.88 23.67 0.03
CA LEU A 321 -4.16 22.32 -0.44
C LEU A 321 -3.78 22.12 -1.90
N ASP A 322 -3.95 23.13 -2.75
CA ASP A 322 -3.54 23.07 -4.15
C ASP A 322 -2.01 22.87 -4.27
N ASN A 323 -1.21 23.53 -3.43
CA ASN A 323 0.23 23.27 -3.37
C ASN A 323 0.56 21.83 -2.96
N LEU A 324 -0.20 21.29 -2.00
CA LEU A 324 -0.02 19.91 -1.55
C LEU A 324 -0.42 18.91 -2.65
N LEU A 325 -1.49 19.20 -3.39
CA LEU A 325 -1.95 18.37 -4.50
C LEU A 325 -1.04 18.43 -5.73
N ILE A 326 -0.21 19.47 -5.91
CA ILE A 326 0.85 19.47 -6.92
C ILE A 326 1.90 18.39 -6.59
N ALA A 327 2.27 18.26 -5.31
CA ALA A 327 3.24 17.26 -4.86
C ALA A 327 2.63 15.85 -4.79
N TYR A 328 1.34 15.73 -4.47
CA TYR A 328 0.64 14.46 -4.28
C TYR A 328 -0.63 14.37 -5.14
N PRO A 329 -0.52 14.39 -6.48
CA PRO A 329 -1.67 14.51 -7.39
C PRO A 329 -2.63 13.31 -7.36
N ALA A 330 -2.18 12.16 -6.83
CA ALA A 330 -2.96 10.93 -6.71
C ALA A 330 -3.44 10.62 -5.28
N ASN A 331 -3.23 11.52 -4.31
CA ASN A 331 -3.66 11.26 -2.93
C ASN A 331 -5.18 11.50 -2.78
N ALA A 332 -5.94 10.42 -2.65
CA ALA A 332 -7.39 10.46 -2.57
C ALA A 332 -7.89 11.29 -1.38
N THR A 333 -7.24 11.21 -0.22
CA THR A 333 -7.69 11.89 1.00
C THR A 333 -7.47 13.41 0.95
N MET A 334 -6.45 13.88 0.24
CA MET A 334 -6.25 15.30 -0.05
C MET A 334 -7.30 15.83 -1.03
N HIS A 335 -7.62 15.06 -2.08
CA HIS A 335 -8.73 15.40 -2.99
C HIS A 335 -10.09 15.37 -2.29
N GLU A 336 -10.27 14.46 -1.32
CA GLU A 336 -11.47 14.39 -0.49
C GLU A 336 -11.64 15.66 0.35
N LEU A 337 -10.60 16.11 1.05
CA LEU A 337 -10.65 17.38 1.79
C LEU A 337 -10.99 18.55 0.86
N ARG A 338 -10.43 18.57 -0.36
CA ARG A 338 -10.76 19.59 -1.36
C ARG A 338 -12.24 19.55 -1.73
N CYS A 339 -12.77 18.36 -1.99
CA CYS A 339 -14.19 18.14 -2.26
C CYS A 339 -15.05 18.64 -1.08
N GLU A 340 -14.74 18.28 0.16
CA GLU A 340 -15.49 18.72 1.34
C GLU A 340 -15.52 20.25 1.50
N ILE A 341 -14.38 20.91 1.32
CA ILE A 341 -14.29 22.38 1.37
C ILE A 341 -15.18 23.00 0.28
N MET A 342 -15.10 22.47 -0.94
CA MET A 342 -15.89 22.97 -2.08
C MET A 342 -17.39 22.66 -1.96
N LEU A 343 -17.77 21.56 -1.33
CA LEU A 343 -19.16 21.22 -1.00
C LEU A 343 -19.75 22.16 0.06
N ALA A 344 -18.93 22.74 0.93
CA ALA A 344 -19.36 23.80 1.84
C ALA A 344 -19.52 25.15 1.10
N LYS A 345 -18.56 25.49 0.24
CA LYS A 345 -18.62 26.68 -0.63
C LYS A 345 -17.67 26.49 -1.83
N PRO A 346 -18.13 26.61 -3.09
CA PRO A 346 -19.40 27.20 -3.55
C PRO A 346 -20.63 26.29 -3.41
N GLY A 347 -20.46 25.00 -3.14
CA GLY A 347 -21.54 24.04 -2.94
C GLY A 347 -21.68 23.03 -4.06
N VAL A 348 -22.61 22.09 -3.86
CA VAL A 348 -22.78 20.89 -4.69
C VAL A 348 -23.32 21.16 -6.10
N ASN A 349 -23.90 22.34 -6.35
CA ASN A 349 -24.39 22.72 -7.68
C ASN A 349 -23.32 23.37 -8.56
N ASP A 350 -22.16 23.68 -8.00
CA ASP A 350 -21.05 24.20 -8.77
C ASP A 350 -20.38 23.07 -9.60
N PRO A 351 -20.21 23.25 -10.92
CA PRO A 351 -19.59 22.23 -11.77
C PRO A 351 -18.15 21.87 -11.35
N ALA A 352 -17.36 22.83 -10.88
CA ALA A 352 -15.99 22.56 -10.47
C ALA A 352 -15.97 21.72 -9.18
N THR A 353 -16.86 22.00 -8.23
CA THR A 353 -17.06 21.12 -7.04
C THR A 353 -17.35 19.68 -7.47
N ARG A 354 -18.24 19.47 -8.44
CA ARG A 354 -18.58 18.12 -8.93
C ARG A 354 -17.38 17.42 -9.56
N THR A 355 -16.59 18.14 -10.37
CA THR A 355 -15.36 17.59 -10.96
C THR A 355 -14.36 17.17 -9.88
N VAL A 356 -14.16 18.00 -8.85
CA VAL A 356 -13.25 17.68 -7.73
C VAL A 356 -13.74 16.46 -6.96
N CYS A 357 -15.02 16.38 -6.62
CA CYS A 357 -15.56 15.21 -5.91
C CYS A 357 -15.52 13.94 -6.77
N ALA A 358 -15.74 14.03 -8.10
CA ALA A 358 -15.61 12.90 -9.01
C ALA A 358 -14.18 12.34 -9.02
N ARG A 359 -13.17 13.21 -8.91
CA ARG A 359 -11.75 12.79 -8.83
C ARG A 359 -11.48 11.91 -7.62
N VAL A 360 -12.15 12.14 -6.48
CA VAL A 360 -12.02 11.27 -5.30
C VAL A 360 -12.54 9.88 -5.61
N THR A 361 -13.67 9.76 -6.31
CA THR A 361 -14.23 8.47 -6.72
C THR A 361 -13.34 7.73 -7.71
N GLU A 362 -12.61 8.44 -8.57
CA GLU A 362 -11.62 7.83 -9.47
C GLU A 362 -10.41 7.28 -8.69
N LEU A 363 -9.92 8.04 -7.70
CA LEU A 363 -8.74 7.68 -6.92
C LEU A 363 -9.03 6.66 -5.83
N ALA A 364 -10.24 6.64 -5.28
CA ALA A 364 -10.69 5.75 -4.22
C ALA A 364 -12.11 5.21 -4.53
N PRO A 365 -12.26 4.33 -5.53
CA PRO A 365 -13.57 3.86 -5.99
C PRO A 365 -14.30 2.97 -4.97
N GLY A 366 -13.61 2.51 -3.92
CA GLY A 366 -14.20 1.74 -2.81
C GLY A 366 -14.59 2.59 -1.61
N ASP A 367 -14.22 3.88 -1.56
CA ASP A 367 -14.46 4.74 -0.41
C ASP A 367 -15.90 5.30 -0.43
N PRO A 368 -16.72 5.01 0.60
CA PRO A 368 -18.07 5.56 0.68
C PRO A 368 -18.11 7.05 1.05
N THR A 369 -17.03 7.62 1.58
CA THR A 369 -17.05 8.89 2.31
C THR A 369 -17.42 10.07 1.42
N VAL A 370 -16.86 10.12 0.19
CA VAL A 370 -17.22 11.16 -0.79
C VAL A 370 -18.71 11.09 -1.18
N HIS A 371 -19.26 9.88 -1.34
CA HIS A 371 -20.68 9.72 -1.66
C HIS A 371 -21.58 10.17 -0.50
N VAL A 372 -21.16 9.93 0.74
CA VAL A 372 -21.84 10.48 1.93
C VAL A 372 -21.78 11.99 1.95
N ALA A 373 -20.61 12.60 1.76
CA ALA A 373 -20.42 14.05 1.79
C ALA A 373 -21.23 14.77 0.69
N VAL A 374 -21.21 14.25 -0.53
CA VAL A 374 -22.00 14.78 -1.65
C VAL A 374 -23.50 14.60 -1.36
N GLY A 375 -23.92 13.46 -0.82
CA GLY A 375 -25.31 13.22 -0.40
C GLY A 375 -25.80 14.21 0.64
N GLU A 376 -25.02 14.48 1.69
CA GLU A 376 -25.34 15.50 2.69
C GLU A 376 -25.41 16.91 2.10
N ALA A 377 -24.53 17.24 1.16
CA ALA A 377 -24.54 18.54 0.48
C ALA A 377 -25.79 18.71 -0.42
N LEU A 378 -26.20 17.65 -1.12
CA LEU A 378 -27.45 17.59 -1.89
C LEU A 378 -28.67 17.77 -0.97
N ILE A 379 -28.68 17.16 0.21
CA ILE A 379 -29.73 17.36 1.23
C ILE A 379 -29.80 18.82 1.64
N ARG A 380 -28.66 19.45 1.96
CA ARG A 380 -28.60 20.89 2.30
C ARG A 380 -29.10 21.79 1.17
N ALA A 381 -28.90 21.38 -0.08
CA ALA A 381 -29.41 22.06 -1.26
C ALA A 381 -30.90 21.75 -1.57
N GLY A 382 -31.57 20.91 -0.78
CA GLY A 382 -32.97 20.51 -0.98
C GLY A 382 -33.19 19.46 -2.08
N GLN A 383 -32.11 18.89 -2.64
CA GLN A 383 -32.14 17.94 -3.75
C GLN A 383 -32.18 16.49 -3.23
N VAL A 384 -33.26 16.15 -2.51
CA VAL A 384 -33.38 14.87 -1.77
C VAL A 384 -33.32 13.64 -2.69
N ASP A 385 -33.92 13.69 -3.88
CA ASP A 385 -33.90 12.56 -4.82
C ASP A 385 -32.49 12.28 -5.37
N GLU A 386 -31.72 13.34 -5.64
CA GLU A 386 -30.30 13.21 -6.01
C GLU A 386 -29.47 12.70 -4.84
N ALA A 387 -29.71 13.22 -3.64
CA ALA A 387 -29.04 12.76 -2.43
C ALA A 387 -29.25 11.26 -2.23
N ARG A 388 -30.48 10.75 -2.43
CA ARG A 388 -30.75 9.32 -2.30
C ARG A 388 -29.95 8.48 -3.29
N ARG A 389 -29.85 8.91 -4.55
CA ARG A 389 -29.04 8.21 -5.56
C ARG A 389 -27.58 8.15 -5.14
N GLU A 390 -27.05 9.25 -4.61
CA GLU A 390 -25.67 9.30 -4.16
C GLU A 390 -25.43 8.46 -2.90
N LEU A 391 -26.31 8.54 -1.91
CA LEU A 391 -26.21 7.75 -0.68
C LEU A 391 -26.41 6.26 -0.93
N THR A 392 -27.15 5.87 -1.97
CA THR A 392 -27.25 4.45 -2.38
C THR A 392 -25.89 3.93 -2.87
N LYS A 393 -25.10 4.76 -3.58
CA LYS A 393 -23.72 4.38 -3.92
C LYS A 393 -22.89 4.17 -2.66
N ALA A 394 -23.03 5.03 -1.65
CA ALA A 394 -22.37 4.86 -0.36
C ALA A 394 -22.77 3.54 0.33
N GLU A 395 -24.06 3.18 0.31
CA GLU A 395 -24.56 1.89 0.83
C GLU A 395 -23.83 0.71 0.17
N ASP A 396 -23.73 0.72 -1.16
CA ASP A 396 -23.07 -0.34 -1.92
C ASP A 396 -21.58 -0.43 -1.60
N LYS A 397 -20.90 0.71 -1.39
CA LYS A 397 -19.48 0.73 -0.99
C LYS A 397 -19.29 0.22 0.43
N ILE A 398 -20.12 0.65 1.39
CA ILE A 398 -20.03 0.22 2.79
C ILE A 398 -20.26 -1.29 2.91
N ALA A 399 -21.22 -1.85 2.16
CA ALA A 399 -21.49 -3.28 2.18
C ALA A 399 -20.27 -4.14 1.79
N ASN A 400 -19.31 -3.56 1.07
CA ASN A 400 -18.08 -4.23 0.63
C ASN A 400 -16.88 -3.98 1.56
N LEU A 401 -17.03 -3.21 2.65
CA LEU A 401 -15.94 -2.97 3.60
C LEU A 401 -15.84 -4.09 4.65
N PRO A 402 -14.64 -4.64 4.93
CA PRO A 402 -14.44 -5.69 5.93
C PRO A 402 -14.31 -5.16 7.37
N VAL A 403 -13.89 -3.90 7.58
CA VAL A 403 -13.63 -3.29 8.90
C VAL A 403 -14.34 -1.94 9.02
N GLY A 404 -14.93 -1.64 10.17
CA GLY A 404 -15.60 -0.34 10.42
C GLY A 404 -16.99 -0.20 9.78
N THR A 405 -17.51 -1.27 9.18
CA THR A 405 -18.79 -1.33 8.46
C THR A 405 -19.95 -0.81 9.31
N SER A 406 -19.99 -1.16 10.61
CA SER A 406 -21.05 -0.71 11.52
C SER A 406 -21.05 0.80 11.75
N ASP A 407 -19.90 1.45 11.84
CA ASP A 407 -19.85 2.90 12.10
C ASP A 407 -20.22 3.71 10.84
N ALA A 408 -19.78 3.25 9.68
CA ALA A 408 -20.20 3.84 8.41
C ALA A 408 -21.72 3.69 8.17
N TRP A 409 -22.28 2.53 8.48
CA TRP A 409 -23.74 2.32 8.46
C TRP A 409 -24.47 3.23 9.45
N ARG A 410 -23.97 3.37 10.68
CA ARG A 410 -24.57 4.28 11.67
C ARG A 410 -24.60 5.73 11.18
N LYS A 411 -23.55 6.19 10.49
CA LYS A 411 -23.55 7.52 9.87
C LYS A 411 -24.66 7.67 8.84
N LEU A 412 -24.83 6.70 7.93
CA LEU A 412 -25.94 6.70 6.97
C LEU A 412 -27.32 6.65 7.63
N ILE A 413 -27.49 5.80 8.65
CA ILE A 413 -28.72 5.68 9.43
C ILE A 413 -29.05 7.03 10.10
N ALA A 414 -28.06 7.71 10.65
CA ALA A 414 -28.24 9.05 11.24
C ALA A 414 -28.69 10.08 10.19
N ILE A 415 -28.13 10.05 8.98
CA ILE A 415 -28.56 10.92 7.87
C ILE A 415 -30.02 10.66 7.49
N TYR A 416 -30.41 9.39 7.29
CA TYR A 416 -31.78 9.03 6.94
C TYR A 416 -32.79 9.35 8.06
N THR A 417 -32.39 9.14 9.31
CA THR A 417 -33.19 9.50 10.48
C THR A 417 -33.38 11.02 10.56
N GLY A 418 -32.32 11.80 10.35
CA GLY A 418 -32.35 13.26 10.34
C GLY A 418 -33.22 13.85 9.22
N LEU A 419 -33.28 13.15 8.08
CA LEU A 419 -34.23 13.48 7.00
C LEU A 419 -35.68 13.15 7.34
N GLY A 420 -35.95 12.28 8.32
CA GLY A 420 -37.28 11.70 8.53
C GLY A 420 -37.67 10.66 7.48
N ALA A 421 -36.69 10.08 6.77
CA ALA A 421 -36.90 9.06 5.75
C ALA A 421 -37.00 7.67 6.41
N LEU A 422 -38.20 7.35 6.90
CA LEU A 422 -38.45 6.18 7.76
C LEU A 422 -38.06 4.87 7.08
N THR A 423 -38.50 4.66 5.84
CA THR A 423 -38.20 3.44 5.08
C THR A 423 -36.70 3.30 4.81
N TRP A 424 -36.02 4.39 4.42
CA TRP A 424 -34.57 4.36 4.15
C TRP A 424 -33.76 4.07 5.41
N THR A 425 -34.20 4.60 6.55
CA THR A 425 -33.60 4.32 7.86
C THR A 425 -33.71 2.83 8.20
N GLU A 426 -34.90 2.26 8.09
CA GLU A 426 -35.15 0.84 8.36
C GLU A 426 -34.39 -0.08 7.38
N ASP A 427 -34.33 0.27 6.09
CA ASP A 427 -33.61 -0.50 5.08
C ASP A 427 -32.09 -0.48 5.34
N ALA A 428 -31.54 0.67 5.74
CA ALA A 428 -30.13 0.77 6.11
C ALA A 428 -29.82 -0.06 7.37
N ILE A 429 -30.70 -0.05 8.38
CA ILE A 429 -30.58 -0.89 9.58
C ILE A 429 -30.56 -2.38 9.22
N ALA A 430 -31.48 -2.80 8.35
CA ALA A 430 -31.56 -4.19 7.90
C ALA A 430 -30.32 -4.61 7.10
N LYS A 431 -29.85 -3.77 6.16
CA LYS A 431 -28.61 -4.02 5.41
C LYS A 431 -27.38 -4.08 6.32
N ALA A 432 -27.35 -3.24 7.35
CA ALA A 432 -26.26 -3.19 8.32
C ALA A 432 -26.29 -4.34 9.34
N LYS A 433 -27.39 -5.10 9.43
CA LYS A 433 -27.65 -6.10 10.49
C LYS A 433 -27.48 -5.49 11.88
N LEU A 434 -28.09 -4.33 12.08
CA LEU A 434 -28.06 -3.56 13.33
C LEU A 434 -29.45 -3.50 13.96
N GLU A 435 -30.11 -4.64 14.15
CA GLU A 435 -31.53 -4.71 14.55
C GLU A 435 -31.83 -4.02 15.88
N ASN A 436 -30.82 -3.84 16.73
CA ASN A 436 -30.91 -3.16 18.03
C ASN A 436 -30.52 -1.66 17.98
N ASP A 437 -30.35 -1.07 16.79
CA ASP A 437 -30.04 0.35 16.66
C ASP A 437 -31.21 1.22 17.20
N PRO A 438 -30.94 2.24 18.04
CA PRO A 438 -32.00 3.11 18.57
C PRO A 438 -32.88 3.76 17.49
N ALA A 439 -32.34 3.99 16.29
CA ALA A 439 -33.09 4.54 15.17
C ALA A 439 -34.26 3.63 14.73
N ALA A 440 -34.18 2.31 14.93
CA ALA A 440 -35.29 1.39 14.65
C ALA A 440 -36.51 1.73 15.52
N THR A 441 -36.29 2.01 16.80
CA THR A 441 -37.37 2.39 17.74
C THR A 441 -37.95 3.75 17.37
N VAL A 442 -37.10 4.73 17.02
CA VAL A 442 -37.55 6.06 16.59
C VAL A 442 -38.40 5.97 15.32
N ALA A 443 -38.00 5.16 14.34
CA ALA A 443 -38.75 4.95 13.11
C ALA A 443 -40.12 4.31 13.41
N ALA A 444 -40.16 3.23 14.19
CA ALA A 444 -41.40 2.55 14.58
C ALA A 444 -42.37 3.47 15.33
N GLN A 445 -41.88 4.23 16.31
CA GLN A 445 -42.69 5.21 17.04
C GLN A 445 -43.23 6.31 16.13
N THR A 446 -42.40 6.80 15.19
CA THR A 446 -42.82 7.83 14.24
C THR A 446 -43.91 7.29 13.30
N ARG A 447 -43.75 6.06 12.77
CA ARG A 447 -44.78 5.40 11.96
C ARG A 447 -46.10 5.27 12.71
N ALA A 448 -46.06 4.79 13.96
CA ALA A 448 -47.25 4.62 14.78
C ALA A 448 -47.92 5.97 15.08
N ARG A 449 -47.15 6.98 15.52
CA ARG A 449 -47.68 8.30 15.88
C ARG A 449 -48.34 9.03 14.71
N PHE A 450 -47.78 8.92 13.50
CA PHE A 450 -48.26 9.66 12.33
C PHE A 450 -49.02 8.77 11.33
N GLY A 451 -49.32 7.52 11.68
CA GLY A 451 -50.12 6.62 10.85
C GLY A 451 -49.50 6.32 9.48
N ILE A 452 -48.20 6.05 9.44
CA ILE A 452 -47.43 5.77 8.20
C ILE A 452 -46.91 4.34 8.23
N PRO A 453 -47.75 3.32 7.97
CA PRO A 453 -47.28 1.93 7.94
C PRO A 453 -46.25 1.73 6.83
N ARG A 454 -45.32 0.80 7.05
CA ARG A 454 -44.32 0.43 6.04
C ARG A 454 -45.02 -0.10 4.78
N GLY A 455 -44.62 0.39 3.61
CA GLY A 455 -45.24 0.01 2.33
C GLY A 455 -46.60 0.66 2.07
N ALA A 456 -46.95 1.74 2.78
CA ALA A 456 -48.15 2.53 2.50
C ALA A 456 -48.23 2.94 1.02
N THR A 457 -49.39 2.74 0.40
CA THR A 457 -49.61 3.09 -1.02
C THR A 457 -49.87 4.58 -1.24
N PHE A 458 -50.27 5.30 -0.19
CA PHE A 458 -50.59 6.73 -0.26
C PHE A 458 -49.35 7.65 -0.17
N VAL A 459 -48.16 7.11 0.11
CA VAL A 459 -46.92 7.89 0.21
C VAL A 459 -45.72 7.04 -0.20
N THR A 460 -44.84 7.59 -1.04
CA THR A 460 -43.59 6.91 -1.41
C THR A 460 -42.52 7.09 -0.32
N PRO A 461 -41.51 6.21 -0.21
CA PRO A 461 -40.40 6.37 0.74
C PRO A 461 -39.74 7.76 0.71
N ALA A 462 -39.57 8.35 -0.49
CA ALA A 462 -38.98 9.67 -0.66
C ALA A 462 -39.85 10.81 -0.11
N GLN A 463 -41.16 10.58 0.04
CA GLN A 463 -42.13 11.58 0.49
C GLN A 463 -42.54 11.43 1.95
N GLU A 464 -42.16 10.35 2.63
CA GLU A 464 -42.52 10.09 4.04
C GLU A 464 -42.14 11.26 4.95
N ALA A 465 -40.92 11.79 4.79
CA ALA A 465 -40.43 12.95 5.54
C ALA A 465 -41.32 14.18 5.38
N THR A 466 -41.74 14.48 4.14
CA THR A 466 -42.59 15.64 3.86
C THR A 466 -43.99 15.44 4.42
N LEU A 467 -44.53 14.22 4.38
CA LEU A 467 -45.82 13.90 4.98
C LEU A 467 -45.77 14.05 6.52
N VAL A 468 -44.74 13.52 7.17
CA VAL A 468 -44.54 13.69 8.63
C VAL A 468 -44.47 15.17 9.00
N ALA A 469 -43.71 15.97 8.24
CA ALA A 469 -43.61 17.39 8.46
C ALA A 469 -44.96 18.11 8.28
N ALA A 470 -45.75 17.74 7.27
CA ALA A 470 -47.08 18.30 7.04
C ALA A 470 -48.06 17.98 8.18
N ILE A 471 -48.06 16.73 8.68
CA ILE A 471 -48.90 16.32 9.82
C ILE A 471 -48.50 17.08 11.09
N ARG A 472 -47.19 17.14 11.39
CA ARG A 472 -46.67 17.89 12.55
C ARG A 472 -47.04 19.36 12.47
N PHE A 473 -46.83 19.99 11.30
CA PHE A 473 -47.21 21.38 11.09
C PHE A 473 -48.69 21.63 11.33
N ALA A 474 -49.57 20.75 10.87
CA ALA A 474 -51.01 20.86 11.15
C ALA A 474 -51.32 20.73 12.65
N LEU A 475 -50.80 19.70 13.31
CA LEU A 475 -51.01 19.47 14.76
C LEU A 475 -50.48 20.62 15.61
N ASP A 476 -49.31 21.18 15.28
CA ASP A 476 -48.75 22.33 15.98
C ASP A 476 -49.69 23.55 15.91
N ARG A 477 -50.41 23.71 14.79
CA ARG A 477 -51.42 24.78 14.66
C ARG A 477 -52.69 24.47 15.43
N VAL A 478 -53.11 23.22 15.51
CA VAL A 478 -54.22 22.79 16.37
C VAL A 478 -53.88 23.11 17.83
N TYR A 479 -52.73 22.64 18.33
CA TYR A 479 -52.33 22.82 19.73
C TYR A 479 -52.01 24.28 20.09
N ALA A 480 -51.70 25.12 19.10
CA ALA A 480 -51.58 26.56 19.27
C ALA A 480 -52.92 27.32 19.16
N ASN A 481 -54.07 26.63 19.09
CA ASN A 481 -55.41 27.21 18.87
C ASN A 481 -55.53 28.05 17.58
N LYS A 482 -54.73 27.73 16.56
CA LYS A 482 -54.73 28.39 15.24
C LYS A 482 -55.54 27.59 14.22
N PHE A 483 -56.81 27.34 14.54
CA PHE A 483 -57.67 26.39 13.83
C PHE A 483 -57.82 26.67 12.32
N GLY A 484 -58.01 27.93 11.92
CA GLY A 484 -58.09 28.28 10.49
C GLY A 484 -56.77 28.10 9.72
N GLU A 485 -55.62 28.15 10.38
CA GLU A 485 -54.34 27.76 9.75
C GLU A 485 -54.19 26.24 9.67
N ALA A 486 -54.57 25.52 10.74
CA ALA A 486 -54.59 24.06 10.76
C ALA A 486 -55.51 23.48 9.68
N GLU A 487 -56.69 24.07 9.49
CA GLU A 487 -57.64 23.68 8.46
C GLU A 487 -57.04 23.75 7.06
N ARG A 488 -56.47 24.91 6.72
CA ARG A 488 -55.80 25.13 5.42
C ARG A 488 -54.60 24.21 5.20
N ALA A 489 -53.81 23.97 6.25
CA ALA A 489 -52.68 23.05 6.18
C ALA A 489 -53.13 21.61 5.86
N LEU A 490 -54.15 21.12 6.56
CA LEU A 490 -54.69 19.77 6.36
C LEU A 490 -55.36 19.61 5.00
N VAL A 491 -56.17 20.57 4.54
CA VAL A 491 -56.75 20.53 3.18
C VAL A 491 -55.65 20.48 2.11
N THR A 492 -54.55 21.20 2.31
CA THR A 492 -53.42 21.19 1.37
C THR A 492 -52.72 19.83 1.38
N ALA A 493 -52.49 19.25 2.57
CA ALA A 493 -51.83 17.95 2.70
C ALA A 493 -52.70 16.79 2.18
N GLU A 494 -54.01 16.80 2.45
CA GLU A 494 -54.96 15.77 2.01
C GLU A 494 -55.08 15.70 0.48
N LYS A 495 -54.96 16.84 -0.22
CA LYS A 495 -54.88 16.85 -1.69
C LYS A 495 -53.65 16.10 -2.20
N LYS A 496 -52.54 16.15 -1.46
CA LYS A 496 -51.27 15.53 -1.87
C LYS A 496 -51.18 14.07 -1.43
N TRP A 497 -51.73 13.73 -0.27
CA TRP A 497 -51.71 12.38 0.31
C TRP A 497 -53.12 11.96 0.74
N PRO A 498 -54.02 11.69 -0.22
CA PRO A 498 -55.39 11.36 0.08
C PRO A 498 -55.47 10.06 0.88
N GLY A 499 -56.25 10.08 1.96
CA GLY A 499 -56.49 8.92 2.82
C GLY A 499 -55.34 8.58 3.78
N ALA A 500 -54.33 9.44 3.94
CA ALA A 500 -53.27 9.22 4.93
C ALA A 500 -53.84 9.24 6.36
N PRO A 501 -53.73 8.14 7.15
CA PRO A 501 -54.35 8.05 8.48
C PRO A 501 -53.92 9.14 9.45
N GLY A 502 -52.66 9.58 9.40
CA GLY A 502 -52.16 10.68 10.23
C GLY A 502 -52.83 12.03 9.96
N LEU A 503 -53.25 12.29 8.72
CA LEU A 503 -54.02 13.50 8.38
C LEU A 503 -55.44 13.39 8.93
N THR A 504 -56.07 12.22 8.82
CA THR A 504 -57.38 11.95 9.43
C THR A 504 -57.36 12.12 10.94
N ALA A 505 -56.33 11.60 11.63
CA ALA A 505 -56.17 11.79 13.06
C ALA A 505 -56.01 13.28 13.43
N ALA A 506 -55.17 14.01 12.70
CA ALA A 506 -55.02 15.45 12.89
C ALA A 506 -56.30 16.24 12.60
N ARG A 507 -57.17 15.74 11.70
CA ARG A 507 -58.49 16.30 11.45
C ARG A 507 -59.43 16.11 12.64
N CYS A 508 -59.39 14.95 13.30
CA CYS A 508 -60.14 14.71 14.52
C CYS A 508 -59.70 15.62 15.67
N ASP A 509 -58.40 15.89 15.81
CA ASP A 509 -57.89 16.82 16.83
C ASP A 509 -58.34 18.28 16.60
N LEU A 510 -58.66 18.66 15.36
CA LEU A 510 -59.18 20.00 15.03
C LEU A 510 -60.67 20.18 15.38
N ALA A 511 -61.45 19.11 15.27
CA ALA A 511 -62.91 19.11 15.43
C ALA A 511 -63.30 19.17 16.91
#